data_AF-A0A1A9AJY7-F1
#
_entry.id   AF-A0A1A9AJY7-F1
#
_cell.length_a   1.000
_cell.length_b   1.000
_cell.length_c   1.000
_cell.angle_alpha   90.00
_cell.angle_beta   90.00
_cell.angle_gamma   90.00
#
_symmetry.space_group_name_H-M   'P 1'
#
loop_
_entity.id
_entity.type
_entity.pdbx_description
1 polymer ?
#
loop_
_entity_poly.entity_id
_entity_poly.type
_entity_poly.pdbx_seq_one_letter_code
_entity_poly.pdbx_strand_id
1 'polypeptide(L)'
;MVNYQEQVISNLPSNMNHKKLNDVYKTCLYPECDKCDKLPESLPEYKGVKELCDKLGNNLRDLRKLHMLHDAYENERCDILEYWLNSELLSKYNNNDTIIQELEKVWDKPEGDDKCKFNFSLYKEVDFNNLKNIHNFALDSSTMEEKIKNSNSKCSDDYKTYIKAGVQTYNNLKSSCESDGSSPPCQVFFKIRTHYGDEKLSKVLCENLELDSSSSDIEGDLARGPEDPESEPIEDASPPSLSNVPIALIIPLLGITIIIFILHKFTPLGFWFKQLLMKNKITRSYIYEGTPHDILGYSDDNEIINMQDGRHHIGYNSILNDSY
;
A
#
# COMPACT_ATOMS: atom_id res chain seq x y z
N MET A 1 19.31 14.09 -5.02
CA MET A 1 18.15 14.50 -5.82
C MET A 1 17.35 13.25 -6.11
N VAL A 2 16.18 13.10 -5.51
CA VAL A 2 15.27 11.99 -5.82
C VAL A 2 14.69 12.29 -7.20
N ASN A 3 14.74 11.31 -8.11
CA ASN A 3 14.23 11.46 -9.46
C ASN A 3 12.71 11.65 -9.41
N TYR A 4 12.20 12.73 -10.00
CA TYR A 4 10.77 13.03 -10.06
C TYR A 4 9.98 11.91 -10.79
N GLN A 5 10.66 11.12 -11.63
CA GLN A 5 10.12 9.95 -12.36
C GLN A 5 9.73 8.78 -11.43
N GLU A 6 10.39 8.59 -10.28
CA GLU A 6 10.03 7.54 -9.30
C GLU A 6 8.74 7.88 -8.53
N GLN A 7 8.37 9.16 -8.43
CA GLN A 7 7.28 9.61 -7.54
C GLN A 7 5.87 9.29 -8.04
N VAL A 8 5.64 9.18 -9.35
CA VAL A 8 4.28 9.00 -9.89
C VAL A 8 3.79 7.57 -9.66
N ILE A 9 4.65 6.59 -9.93
CA ILE A 9 4.37 5.16 -9.72
C ILE A 9 4.45 4.82 -8.22
N SER A 10 5.34 5.45 -7.44
CA SER A 10 5.45 5.19 -6.00
C SER A 10 4.18 5.53 -5.20
N ASN A 11 3.33 6.42 -5.73
CA ASN A 11 2.06 6.84 -5.13
C ASN A 11 0.85 6.07 -5.66
N LEU A 12 1.08 4.92 -6.31
CA LEU A 12 0.02 4.00 -6.71
C LEU A 12 -0.31 3.00 -5.58
N PRO A 13 -1.55 2.48 -5.52
CA PRO A 13 -2.00 1.55 -4.49
C PRO A 13 -1.04 0.41 -4.16
N SER A 14 -0.49 -0.26 -5.17
CA SER A 14 0.44 -1.39 -5.01
C SER A 14 1.64 -1.02 -4.13
N ASN A 15 2.32 0.09 -4.45
CA ASN A 15 3.48 0.59 -3.71
C ASN A 15 3.09 1.15 -2.34
N MET A 16 1.98 1.88 -2.25
CA MET A 16 1.51 2.45 -0.98
C MET A 16 1.10 1.36 0.01
N ASN A 17 0.41 0.31 -0.45
CA ASN A 17 0.02 -0.83 0.38
C ASN A 17 1.24 -1.64 0.83
N HIS A 18 2.16 -1.92 -0.10
CA HIS A 18 3.40 -2.62 0.23
C HIS A 18 4.23 -1.85 1.27
N LYS A 19 4.28 -0.51 1.17
CA LYS A 19 4.91 0.34 2.20
C LYS A 19 4.23 0.20 3.56
N LYS A 20 2.90 0.26 3.62
CA LYS A 20 2.14 0.09 4.88
C LYS A 20 2.45 -1.23 5.57
N LEU A 21 2.49 -2.32 4.80
CA LEU A 21 2.82 -3.66 5.30
C LEU A 21 4.26 -3.80 5.78
N ASN A 22 5.18 -2.98 5.25
CA ASN A 22 6.58 -2.95 5.68
C ASN A 22 6.84 -2.05 6.89
N ASP A 23 6.07 -0.99 7.05
CA ASP A 23 6.20 0.01 8.11
C ASP A 23 5.69 -0.48 9.48
N VAL A 24 5.07 -1.67 9.55
CA VAL A 24 4.69 -2.29 10.82
C VAL A 24 5.90 -2.65 11.68
N TYR A 25 5.67 -2.78 12.99
CA TYR A 25 6.72 -3.10 13.94
C TYR A 25 7.46 -4.39 13.57
N LYS A 26 8.79 -4.33 13.72
CA LYS A 26 9.67 -5.49 13.47
C LYS A 26 9.45 -6.61 14.48
N THR A 27 9.19 -6.25 15.73
CA THR A 27 8.84 -7.19 16.79
C THR A 27 7.33 -7.25 16.88
N CYS A 28 6.80 -8.46 17.01
CA CYS A 28 5.37 -8.62 17.15
C CYS A 28 4.89 -8.20 18.54
N LEU A 29 3.74 -7.55 18.57
CA LEU A 29 3.14 -7.00 19.80
C LEU A 29 2.06 -7.93 20.39
N TYR A 30 1.88 -9.12 19.83
CA TYR A 30 0.77 -10.02 20.12
C TYR A 30 1.28 -11.40 20.56
N PRO A 31 0.62 -12.05 21.55
CA PRO A 31 1.04 -13.37 22.05
C PRO A 31 1.08 -14.47 20.98
N GLU A 32 0.25 -14.35 19.93
CA GLU A 32 0.21 -15.32 18.84
C GLU A 32 1.55 -15.41 18.08
N CYS A 33 2.38 -14.37 18.16
CA CYS A 33 3.71 -14.34 17.56
C CYS A 33 4.79 -15.05 18.37
N ASP A 34 4.51 -15.50 19.60
CA ASP A 34 5.43 -16.36 20.36
C ASP A 34 5.77 -17.64 19.56
N LYS A 35 4.92 -18.02 18.61
CA LYS A 35 5.17 -19.11 17.66
C LYS A 35 6.40 -18.87 16.77
N CYS A 36 6.75 -17.61 16.50
CA CYS A 36 7.93 -17.24 15.72
C CYS A 36 9.25 -17.45 16.50
N ASP A 37 9.21 -17.57 17.83
CA ASP A 37 10.41 -17.59 18.68
C ASP A 37 11.29 -18.82 18.48
N LYS A 38 10.74 -19.91 17.97
CA LYS A 38 11.48 -21.14 17.65
C LYS A 38 12.18 -21.10 16.30
N LEU A 39 11.83 -20.16 15.43
CA LEU A 39 12.40 -20.09 14.07
C LEU A 39 13.92 -19.91 14.05
N PRO A 40 14.56 -19.10 14.91
CA PRO A 40 16.03 -19.02 14.98
C PRO A 40 16.71 -20.34 15.33
N GLU A 41 16.03 -21.23 16.08
CA GLU A 41 16.56 -22.57 16.41
C GLU A 41 16.38 -23.55 15.24
N SER A 42 15.23 -23.50 14.56
CA SER A 42 14.95 -24.33 13.37
C SER A 42 15.75 -23.89 12.14
N LEU A 43 16.07 -22.60 12.03
CA LEU A 43 16.67 -21.95 10.86
C LEU A 43 17.89 -21.09 11.24
N PRO A 44 18.91 -21.64 11.91
CA PRO A 44 20.02 -20.86 12.46
C PRO A 44 20.87 -20.16 11.39
N GLU A 45 20.85 -20.67 10.16
CA GLU A 45 21.61 -20.11 9.03
C GLU A 45 20.90 -18.92 8.35
N TYR A 46 19.60 -18.72 8.61
CA TYR A 46 18.78 -17.73 7.92
C TYR A 46 18.47 -16.53 8.80
N LYS A 47 19.09 -15.38 8.46
CA LYS A 47 18.87 -14.13 9.19
C LYS A 47 17.53 -13.50 8.85
N GLY A 48 16.90 -12.86 9.83
CA GLY A 48 15.69 -12.06 9.63
C GLY A 48 14.40 -12.86 9.45
N VAL A 49 14.43 -14.20 9.48
CA VAL A 49 13.22 -15.02 9.31
C VAL A 49 12.23 -14.78 10.44
N LYS A 50 12.72 -14.68 11.69
CA LYS A 50 11.89 -14.28 12.83
C LYS A 50 11.28 -12.89 12.63
N GLU A 51 12.05 -11.92 12.13
CA GLU A 51 11.55 -10.57 11.87
C GLU A 51 10.43 -10.59 10.81
N LEU A 52 10.59 -11.35 9.73
CA LEU A 52 9.52 -11.52 8.74
C LEU A 52 8.27 -12.18 9.35
N CYS A 53 8.46 -13.22 10.16
CA CYS A 53 7.38 -13.90 10.87
C CYS A 53 6.62 -12.95 11.81
N ASP A 54 7.35 -12.20 12.63
CA ASP A 54 6.80 -11.22 13.58
C ASP A 54 6.01 -10.12 12.83
N LYS A 55 6.54 -9.62 11.70
CA LYS A 55 5.84 -8.66 10.84
C LYS A 55 4.57 -9.23 10.24
N LEU A 56 4.59 -10.47 9.76
CA LEU A 56 3.41 -11.15 9.25
C LEU A 56 2.33 -11.25 10.33
N GLY A 57 2.70 -11.62 11.56
CA GLY A 57 1.77 -11.67 12.69
C GLY A 57 1.15 -10.31 13.04
N ASN A 58 1.96 -9.24 13.08
CA ASN A 58 1.44 -7.88 13.24
C ASN A 58 0.47 -7.50 12.11
N ASN A 59 0.84 -7.76 10.85
CA ASN A 59 0.01 -7.47 9.69
C ASN A 59 -1.32 -8.24 9.74
N LEU A 60 -1.31 -9.53 10.07
CA LEU A 60 -2.52 -10.35 10.23
C LEU A 60 -3.48 -9.76 11.29
N ARG A 61 -2.93 -9.33 12.42
CA ARG A 61 -3.75 -8.83 13.53
C ARG A 61 -4.33 -7.45 13.25
N ASP A 62 -3.56 -6.59 12.60
CA ASP A 62 -3.93 -5.19 12.36
C ASP A 62 -4.36 -4.88 10.92
N LEU A 63 -4.56 -5.90 10.08
CA LEU A 63 -4.77 -5.75 8.64
C LEU A 63 -5.83 -4.70 8.29
N ARG A 64 -7.00 -4.79 8.92
CA ARG A 64 -8.11 -3.83 8.76
C ARG A 64 -7.78 -2.41 9.24
N LYS A 65 -6.87 -2.26 10.20
CA LYS A 65 -6.43 -0.97 10.76
C LYS A 65 -5.35 -0.30 9.91
N LEU A 66 -4.72 -1.03 9.00
CA LEU A 66 -3.73 -0.45 8.07
C LEU A 66 -4.40 0.48 7.03
N HIS A 67 -5.71 0.35 6.83
CA HIS A 67 -6.51 1.15 5.89
C HIS A 67 -5.85 1.19 4.50
N MET A 68 -5.53 0.02 3.94
CA MET A 68 -4.88 -0.11 2.64
C MET A 68 -5.78 0.47 1.54
N LEU A 69 -5.21 0.76 0.38
CA LEU A 69 -5.97 1.22 -0.78
C LEU A 69 -6.55 -0.01 -1.50
N HIS A 70 -7.82 0.08 -1.91
CA HIS A 70 -8.58 -1.03 -2.52
C HIS A 70 -8.65 -2.26 -1.60
N ASP A 71 -9.06 -2.02 -0.35
CA ASP A 71 -9.04 -2.99 0.74
C ASP A 71 -10.42 -3.19 1.40
N ALA A 72 -11.50 -2.87 0.68
CA ALA A 72 -12.84 -2.82 1.23
C ALA A 72 -13.30 -4.20 1.72
N TYR A 73 -12.88 -5.26 1.03
CA TYR A 73 -13.27 -6.63 1.33
C TYR A 73 -12.13 -7.45 1.94
N GLU A 74 -12.48 -8.49 2.71
CA GLU A 74 -11.51 -9.38 3.36
C GLU A 74 -10.58 -10.05 2.35
N ASN A 75 -11.13 -10.57 1.25
CA ASN A 75 -10.34 -11.18 0.19
C ASN A 75 -9.34 -10.20 -0.44
N GLU A 76 -9.72 -8.93 -0.63
CA GLU A 76 -8.79 -7.90 -1.12
C GLU A 76 -7.61 -7.70 -0.17
N ARG A 77 -7.90 -7.54 1.12
CA ARG A 77 -6.87 -7.39 2.15
C ARG A 77 -5.93 -8.59 2.21
N CYS A 78 -6.48 -9.80 2.15
CA CYS A 78 -5.70 -11.02 2.18
C CYS A 78 -4.87 -11.23 0.92
N ASP A 79 -5.37 -10.86 -0.26
CA ASP A 79 -4.62 -10.95 -1.52
C ASP A 79 -3.43 -10.00 -1.52
N ILE A 80 -3.63 -8.75 -1.06
CA ILE A 80 -2.55 -7.77 -0.88
C ILE A 80 -1.48 -8.32 0.09
N LEU A 81 -1.90 -8.91 1.20
CA LEU A 81 -0.99 -9.47 2.22
C LEU A 81 -0.25 -10.72 1.71
N GLU A 82 -0.93 -11.63 1.01
CA GLU A 82 -0.34 -12.84 0.42
C GLU A 82 0.72 -12.49 -0.62
N TYR A 83 0.45 -11.49 -1.46
CA TYR A 83 1.43 -10.97 -2.41
C TYR A 83 2.64 -10.35 -1.71
N TRP A 84 2.42 -9.50 -0.70
CA TRP A 84 3.51 -8.92 0.09
C TRP A 84 4.40 -10.00 0.68
N LEU A 85 3.81 -11.00 1.33
CA LEU A 85 4.55 -12.11 1.95
C LEU A 85 5.41 -12.87 0.93
N ASN A 86 4.83 -13.26 -0.21
CA ASN A 86 5.57 -13.95 -1.26
C ASN A 86 6.68 -13.07 -1.87
N SER A 87 6.46 -11.76 -1.97
CA SER A 87 7.50 -10.83 -2.45
C SER A 87 8.67 -10.69 -1.47
N GLU A 88 8.40 -10.71 -0.16
CA GLU A 88 9.42 -10.71 0.89
C GLU A 88 10.19 -12.03 0.91
N LEU A 89 9.50 -13.16 0.75
CA LEU A 89 10.11 -14.50 0.68
C LEU A 89 11.05 -14.63 -0.51
N LEU A 90 10.64 -14.17 -1.69
CA LEU A 90 11.50 -14.20 -2.85
C LEU A 90 12.70 -13.26 -2.68
N SER A 91 12.46 -11.99 -2.34
CA SER A 91 13.53 -10.98 -2.33
C SER A 91 14.60 -11.24 -1.28
N LYS A 92 14.24 -11.79 -0.12
CA LYS A 92 15.17 -12.03 1.00
C LYS A 92 15.76 -13.43 1.01
N TYR A 93 15.01 -14.41 0.52
CA TYR A 93 15.33 -15.82 0.71
C TYR A 93 15.29 -16.63 -0.58
N ASN A 94 15.06 -15.98 -1.72
CA ASN A 94 14.95 -16.64 -3.01
C ASN A 94 13.94 -17.80 -2.99
N ASN A 95 12.82 -17.62 -2.27
CA ASN A 95 11.80 -18.65 -2.04
C ASN A 95 12.36 -20.00 -1.56
N ASN A 96 13.29 -19.95 -0.61
CA ASN A 96 13.84 -21.15 -0.01
C ASN A 96 12.72 -22.03 0.59
N ASP A 97 12.58 -23.25 0.08
CA ASP A 97 11.53 -24.19 0.48
C ASP A 97 11.57 -24.52 1.98
N THR A 98 12.75 -24.52 2.62
CA THR A 98 12.88 -24.82 4.06
C THR A 98 12.27 -23.70 4.90
N ILE A 99 12.55 -22.44 4.53
CA ILE A 99 11.98 -21.28 5.23
C ILE A 99 10.46 -21.23 5.03
N ILE A 100 10.00 -21.47 3.81
CA ILE A 100 8.59 -21.54 3.47
C ILE A 100 7.88 -22.57 4.35
N GLN A 101 8.41 -23.80 4.44
CA GLN A 101 7.80 -24.86 5.23
C GLN A 101 7.73 -24.52 6.73
N GLU A 102 8.76 -23.90 7.30
CA GLU A 102 8.74 -23.51 8.71
C GLU A 102 7.75 -22.36 8.97
N LEU A 103 7.64 -21.38 8.07
CA LEU A 103 6.65 -20.30 8.19
C LEU A 103 5.22 -20.81 8.02
N GLU A 104 5.00 -21.74 7.09
CA GLU A 104 3.70 -22.38 6.88
C GLU A 104 3.26 -23.17 8.12
N LYS A 105 4.17 -23.83 8.83
CA LYS A 105 3.86 -24.49 10.12
C LYS A 105 3.45 -23.50 11.20
N VAL A 106 4.05 -22.30 11.21
CA VAL A 106 3.75 -21.27 12.22
C VAL A 106 2.37 -20.63 11.97
N TRP A 107 2.05 -20.38 10.71
CA TRP A 107 0.84 -19.68 10.28
C TRP A 107 -0.13 -20.60 9.51
N ASP A 108 -0.22 -21.85 9.96
CA ASP A 108 -1.05 -22.92 9.35
C ASP A 108 -2.57 -22.63 9.44
N LYS A 109 -2.95 -21.72 10.33
CA LYS A 109 -4.32 -21.37 10.63
C LYS A 109 -4.57 -19.88 10.41
N PRO A 110 -5.75 -19.52 9.88
CA PRO A 110 -6.13 -18.12 9.77
C PRO A 110 -6.26 -17.43 11.13
N GLU A 111 -5.57 -16.31 11.29
CA GLU A 111 -5.54 -15.50 12.51
C GLU A 111 -5.97 -14.05 12.26
N GLY A 112 -6.27 -13.32 13.33
CA GLY A 112 -6.77 -11.95 13.23
C GLY A 112 -8.27 -11.87 12.90
N ASP A 113 -8.74 -10.64 12.62
CA ASP A 113 -10.13 -10.38 12.20
C ASP A 113 -10.38 -10.92 10.79
N ASP A 114 -9.41 -10.73 9.88
CA ASP A 114 -9.45 -11.22 8.50
C ASP A 114 -8.82 -12.62 8.44
N LYS A 115 -9.55 -13.63 7.97
CA LYS A 115 -9.12 -15.02 7.98
C LYS A 115 -8.33 -15.37 6.73
N CYS A 116 -7.21 -14.68 6.55
CA CYS A 116 -6.32 -14.90 5.41
C CYS A 116 -5.77 -16.33 5.38
N LYS A 117 -5.80 -16.92 4.19
CA LYS A 117 -5.14 -18.19 3.87
C LYS A 117 -4.03 -17.89 2.89
N PHE A 118 -2.84 -18.38 3.17
CA PHE A 118 -1.67 -18.14 2.33
C PHE A 118 -1.27 -19.40 1.60
N ASN A 119 -0.98 -19.25 0.31
CA ASN A 119 -0.12 -20.15 -0.41
C ASN A 119 1.29 -19.56 -0.42
N PHE A 120 2.15 -20.06 0.48
CA PHE A 120 3.54 -19.62 0.64
C PHE A 120 4.45 -20.01 -0.54
N SER A 121 3.97 -20.91 -1.41
CA SER A 121 4.70 -21.42 -2.58
C SER A 121 4.14 -20.88 -3.89
N LEU A 122 3.25 -19.90 -3.85
CA LEU A 122 2.47 -19.46 -5.01
C LEU A 122 3.35 -18.83 -6.11
N TYR A 123 4.48 -18.22 -5.75
CA TYR A 123 5.33 -17.47 -6.67
C TYR A 123 6.73 -18.10 -6.86
N LYS A 124 6.84 -19.31 -7.42
CA LYS A 124 8.17 -19.88 -7.76
C LYS A 124 8.84 -19.18 -8.97
N GLU A 125 10.18 -19.19 -9.01
CA GLU A 125 11.08 -18.24 -9.71
C GLU A 125 10.77 -17.88 -11.16
N VAL A 126 10.21 -18.78 -11.98
CA VAL A 126 10.28 -18.67 -13.45
C VAL A 126 9.58 -17.41 -13.99
N ASP A 127 8.60 -16.86 -13.28
CA ASP A 127 7.83 -15.71 -13.77
C ASP A 127 7.49 -14.65 -12.71
N PHE A 128 8.26 -14.55 -11.61
CA PHE A 128 7.91 -13.60 -10.54
C PHE A 128 7.71 -12.17 -11.04
N ASN A 129 8.53 -11.70 -11.98
CA ASN A 129 8.38 -10.36 -12.54
C ASN A 129 7.04 -10.19 -13.28
N ASN A 130 6.62 -11.19 -14.06
CA ASN A 130 5.32 -11.17 -14.73
C ASN A 130 4.18 -11.18 -13.70
N LEU A 131 4.28 -12.03 -12.69
CA LEU A 131 3.27 -12.12 -11.62
C LEU A 131 3.19 -10.86 -10.76
N LYS A 132 4.34 -10.24 -10.45
CA LYS A 132 4.45 -8.95 -9.79
C LYS A 132 3.83 -7.84 -10.64
N ASN A 133 4.17 -7.79 -11.93
CA ASN A 133 3.65 -6.78 -12.84
C ASN A 133 2.13 -6.85 -12.93
N ILE A 134 1.55 -8.05 -13.14
CA ILE A 134 0.10 -8.18 -13.26
C ILE A 134 -0.63 -7.91 -11.93
N HIS A 135 -0.07 -8.34 -10.80
CA HIS A 135 -0.66 -8.05 -9.49
C HIS A 135 -0.67 -6.55 -9.19
N ASN A 136 0.48 -5.88 -9.36
CA ASN A 136 0.58 -4.45 -9.15
C ASN A 136 -0.33 -3.68 -10.11
N PHE A 137 -0.32 -4.05 -11.40
CA PHE A 137 -1.17 -3.42 -12.40
C PHE A 137 -2.65 -3.54 -12.01
N ALA A 138 -3.12 -4.73 -11.64
CA ALA A 138 -4.52 -4.98 -11.27
C ALA A 138 -4.99 -4.10 -10.09
N LEU A 139 -4.16 -3.98 -9.04
CA LEU A 139 -4.41 -3.10 -7.89
C LEU A 139 -4.43 -1.61 -8.30
N ASP A 140 -3.54 -1.22 -9.21
CA ASP A 140 -3.34 0.18 -9.58
C ASP A 140 -4.34 0.68 -10.63
N SER A 141 -4.87 -0.21 -11.47
CA SER A 141 -5.67 0.14 -12.65
C SER A 141 -6.83 1.09 -12.33
N SER A 142 -7.56 0.88 -11.22
CA SER A 142 -8.69 1.76 -10.86
C SER A 142 -8.25 3.17 -10.50
N THR A 143 -7.18 3.30 -9.71
CA THR A 143 -6.65 4.62 -9.34
C THR A 143 -6.01 5.33 -10.54
N MET A 144 -5.36 4.57 -11.42
CA MET A 144 -4.80 5.13 -12.66
C MET A 144 -5.90 5.59 -13.61
N GLU A 145 -6.94 4.80 -13.82
CA GLU A 145 -8.08 5.15 -14.66
C GLU A 145 -8.72 6.47 -14.20
N GLU A 146 -8.93 6.64 -12.89
CA GLU A 146 -9.46 7.88 -12.33
C GLU A 146 -8.51 9.07 -12.59
N LYS A 147 -7.21 8.91 -12.30
CA LYS A 147 -6.20 9.97 -12.53
C LYS A 147 -6.10 10.38 -13.99
N ILE A 148 -6.16 9.41 -14.91
CA ILE A 148 -6.08 9.62 -16.36
C ILE A 148 -7.36 10.27 -16.89
N LYS A 149 -8.53 9.84 -16.42
CA LYS A 149 -9.80 10.49 -16.76
C LYS A 149 -9.80 11.96 -16.35
N ASN A 150 -9.27 12.26 -15.17
CA ASN A 150 -9.14 13.63 -14.66
C ASN A 150 -8.08 14.47 -15.40
N SER A 151 -7.20 13.84 -16.19
CA SER A 151 -6.22 14.53 -17.07
C SER A 151 -6.67 14.61 -18.53
N ASN A 152 -7.96 14.42 -18.82
CA ASN A 152 -8.52 14.32 -20.18
C ASN A 152 -7.81 13.24 -21.02
N SER A 153 -7.63 12.05 -20.46
CA SER A 153 -7.03 10.87 -21.12
C SER A 153 -5.56 11.02 -21.53
N LYS A 154 -4.90 12.12 -21.14
CA LYS A 154 -3.47 12.32 -21.36
C LYS A 154 -2.67 11.58 -20.31
N CYS A 155 -1.82 10.66 -20.76
CA CYS A 155 -0.87 9.95 -19.90
C CYS A 155 0.52 10.58 -19.95
N SER A 156 1.21 10.56 -18.81
CA SER A 156 2.67 10.70 -18.79
C SER A 156 3.33 9.50 -19.46
N ASP A 157 4.59 9.65 -19.88
CA ASP A 157 5.35 8.54 -20.47
C ASP A 157 5.52 7.37 -19.48
N ASP A 158 5.62 7.68 -18.17
CA ASP A 158 5.65 6.66 -17.12
C ASP A 158 4.36 5.83 -17.07
N TYR A 159 3.19 6.48 -17.15
CA TYR A 159 1.90 5.77 -17.20
C TYR A 159 1.74 4.97 -18.49
N LYS A 160 2.16 5.50 -19.64
CA LYS A 160 2.16 4.75 -20.90
C LYS A 160 3.00 3.49 -20.78
N THR A 161 4.22 3.60 -20.25
CA THR A 161 5.14 2.48 -20.07
C THR A 161 4.56 1.44 -19.12
N TYR A 162 4.04 1.88 -17.96
CA TYR A 162 3.47 1.01 -16.95
C TYR A 162 2.21 0.28 -17.43
N ILE A 163 1.30 1.00 -18.09
CA ILE A 163 0.05 0.43 -18.64
C ILE A 163 0.36 -0.53 -19.77
N LYS A 164 1.27 -0.18 -20.69
CA LYS A 164 1.70 -1.07 -21.77
C LYS A 164 2.23 -2.38 -21.22
N ALA A 165 3.16 -2.32 -20.25
CA ALA A 165 3.71 -3.52 -19.62
C ALA A 165 2.62 -4.36 -18.94
N GLY A 166 1.72 -3.74 -18.16
CA GLY A 166 0.63 -4.44 -17.48
C GLY A 166 -0.34 -5.15 -18.43
N VAL A 167 -0.80 -4.45 -19.48
CA VAL A 167 -1.72 -5.01 -20.49
C VAL A 167 -1.05 -6.11 -21.30
N GLN A 168 0.23 -5.95 -21.68
CA GLN A 168 0.99 -6.99 -22.37
C GLN A 168 1.17 -8.24 -21.50
N THR A 169 1.57 -8.07 -20.24
CA THR A 169 1.69 -9.19 -19.29
C THR A 169 0.34 -9.91 -19.12
N TYR A 170 -0.76 -9.17 -18.98
CA TYR A 170 -2.10 -9.76 -18.90
C TYR A 170 -2.43 -10.58 -20.15
N ASN A 171 -2.24 -10.03 -21.35
CA ASN A 171 -2.56 -10.71 -22.60
C ASN A 171 -1.68 -11.95 -22.82
N ASN A 172 -0.40 -11.89 -22.47
CA ASN A 172 0.53 -13.01 -22.57
C ASN A 172 0.16 -14.14 -21.59
N LEU A 173 -0.21 -13.81 -20.35
CA LEU A 173 -0.69 -14.79 -19.38
C LEU A 173 -2.04 -15.38 -19.82
N LYS A 174 -2.93 -14.55 -20.36
CA LYS A 174 -4.22 -15.01 -20.88
C LYS A 174 -4.04 -16.06 -21.96
N SER A 175 -3.18 -15.81 -22.96
CA SER A 175 -2.93 -16.73 -24.05
C SER A 175 -2.17 -17.99 -23.61
N SER A 176 -1.15 -17.85 -22.75
CA SER A 176 -0.38 -19.02 -22.29
C SER A 176 -1.20 -19.95 -21.39
N CYS A 177 -2.03 -19.38 -20.50
CA CYS A 177 -2.85 -20.13 -19.56
C CYS A 177 -4.11 -20.76 -20.15
N GLU A 178 -4.48 -20.43 -21.40
CA GLU A 178 -5.51 -21.17 -22.15
C GLU A 178 -5.08 -22.60 -22.48
N SER A 179 -3.77 -22.84 -22.62
CA SER A 179 -3.21 -24.15 -23.00
C SER A 179 -2.86 -25.07 -21.83
N ASP A 180 -2.44 -24.49 -20.69
CA ASP A 180 -2.21 -25.20 -19.42
C ASP A 180 -2.58 -24.29 -18.24
N GLY A 181 -3.77 -24.52 -17.69
CA GLY A 181 -4.27 -23.73 -16.58
C GLY A 181 -3.72 -24.13 -15.21
N SER A 182 -2.92 -25.20 -15.12
CA SER A 182 -2.51 -25.79 -13.84
C SER A 182 -1.18 -25.25 -13.31
N SER A 183 -0.39 -24.59 -14.17
CA SER A 183 0.90 -24.03 -13.78
C SER A 183 0.75 -22.95 -12.67
N PRO A 184 1.72 -22.81 -11.75
CA PRO A 184 1.63 -21.80 -10.68
C PRO A 184 1.39 -20.36 -11.18
N PRO A 185 2.04 -19.90 -12.28
CA PRO A 185 1.73 -18.59 -12.85
C PRO A 185 0.27 -18.45 -13.29
N CYS A 186 -0.32 -19.52 -13.85
CA CYS A 186 -1.71 -19.52 -14.26
C CYS A 186 -2.69 -19.53 -13.09
N GLN A 187 -2.35 -20.18 -11.97
CA GLN A 187 -3.17 -20.11 -10.75
C GLN A 187 -3.25 -18.68 -10.22
N VAL A 188 -2.12 -17.96 -10.18
CA VAL A 188 -2.09 -16.53 -9.81
C VAL A 188 -2.88 -15.70 -10.80
N PHE A 189 -2.65 -15.91 -12.10
CA PHE A 189 -3.38 -15.20 -13.15
C PHE A 189 -4.89 -15.37 -13.03
N PHE A 190 -5.40 -16.60 -12.85
CA PHE A 190 -6.84 -16.84 -12.73
C PHE A 190 -7.43 -16.21 -11.47
N LYS A 191 -6.68 -16.20 -10.35
CA LYS A 191 -7.10 -15.51 -9.13
C LYS A 191 -7.27 -14.00 -9.38
N ILE A 192 -6.26 -13.36 -9.98
CA ILE A 192 -6.30 -11.93 -10.33
C ILE A 192 -7.42 -11.65 -11.34
N ARG A 193 -7.53 -12.47 -12.40
CA ARG A 193 -8.57 -12.35 -13.43
C ARG A 193 -9.98 -12.41 -12.83
N THR A 194 -10.21 -13.36 -11.93
CA THR A 194 -11.51 -13.54 -11.27
C THR A 194 -11.87 -12.34 -10.40
N HIS A 195 -10.88 -11.79 -9.70
CA HIS A 195 -11.09 -10.67 -8.77
C HIS A 195 -11.28 -9.32 -9.47
N TYR A 196 -10.44 -9.01 -10.46
CA TYR A 196 -10.39 -7.69 -11.09
C TYR A 196 -11.13 -7.59 -12.43
N GLY A 197 -11.36 -8.72 -13.11
CA GLY A 197 -12.11 -8.80 -14.36
C GLY A 197 -11.31 -8.48 -15.63
N ASP A 198 -11.68 -9.15 -16.72
CA ASP A 198 -11.01 -9.02 -18.03
C ASP A 198 -11.09 -7.61 -18.61
N GLU A 199 -12.24 -6.96 -18.46
CA GLU A 199 -12.45 -5.60 -18.97
C GLU A 199 -11.42 -4.64 -18.40
N LYS A 200 -11.20 -4.68 -17.08
CA LYS A 200 -10.26 -3.80 -16.39
C LYS A 200 -8.81 -4.09 -16.77
N LEU A 201 -8.44 -5.37 -16.85
CA LEU A 201 -7.05 -5.81 -17.04
C LEU A 201 -6.58 -5.74 -18.51
N SER A 202 -7.49 -5.75 -19.47
CA SER A 202 -7.16 -5.61 -20.90
C SER A 202 -7.28 -4.17 -21.42
N LYS A 203 -7.80 -3.24 -20.60
CA LYS A 203 -8.11 -1.87 -21.03
C LYS A 203 -6.85 -1.04 -21.29
N VAL A 204 -6.77 -0.51 -22.50
CA VAL A 204 -5.82 0.54 -22.85
C VAL A 204 -6.41 1.89 -22.43
N LEU A 205 -5.85 2.50 -21.40
CA LEU A 205 -6.37 3.75 -20.80
C LEU A 205 -5.80 5.03 -21.44
N CYS A 206 -4.65 4.93 -22.10
CA CYS A 206 -3.93 6.08 -22.65
C CYS A 206 -4.23 6.29 -24.13
N GLU A 207 -4.44 7.54 -24.55
CA GLU A 207 -4.49 7.87 -25.97
C GLU A 207 -3.16 7.61 -26.67
N ASN A 208 -3.21 7.11 -27.91
CA ASN A 208 -2.06 6.79 -28.76
C ASN A 208 -1.08 5.79 -28.15
N LEU A 209 -1.56 4.87 -27.30
CA LEU A 209 -0.73 3.77 -26.80
C LEU A 209 -0.77 2.59 -27.78
N GLU A 210 0.37 2.34 -28.42
CA GLU A 210 0.57 1.17 -29.27
C GLU A 210 1.05 0.00 -28.43
N LEU A 211 0.23 -1.05 -28.36
CA LEU A 211 0.64 -2.35 -27.83
C LEU A 211 1.45 -3.08 -28.90
N ASP A 212 2.53 -3.75 -28.48
CA ASP A 212 3.25 -4.61 -29.41
C ASP A 212 2.34 -5.78 -29.79
N SER A 213 2.03 -5.92 -31.07
CA SER A 213 1.28 -7.08 -31.57
C SER A 213 2.14 -8.32 -31.40
N SER A 214 1.71 -9.26 -30.57
CA SER A 214 2.24 -10.62 -30.60
C SER A 214 1.68 -11.33 -31.83
N SER A 215 2.20 -11.02 -33.02
CA SER A 215 1.96 -11.85 -34.20
C SER A 215 2.93 -13.03 -34.14
N SER A 216 2.40 -14.21 -33.83
CA SER A 216 3.03 -15.46 -34.25
C SER A 216 2.76 -15.63 -35.75
N ASP A 217 3.53 -14.93 -36.58
CA ASP A 217 3.48 -15.12 -38.02
C ASP A 217 4.22 -16.42 -38.38
N ILE A 218 3.45 -17.47 -38.62
CA ILE A 218 3.89 -18.63 -39.39
C ILE A 218 3.72 -18.27 -40.87
N GLU A 219 4.82 -18.36 -41.59
CA GLU A 219 5.08 -18.01 -42.99
C GLU A 219 4.21 -18.77 -44.02
N GLY A 220 3.95 -18.15 -45.19
CA GLY A 220 3.29 -18.82 -46.32
C GLY A 220 3.08 -17.98 -47.60
N ASP A 221 4.12 -17.92 -48.43
CA ASP A 221 4.16 -17.87 -49.92
C ASP A 221 3.56 -16.72 -50.78
N LEU A 222 4.50 -15.99 -51.41
CA LEU A 222 4.69 -15.69 -52.86
C LEU A 222 3.49 -15.57 -53.82
N ALA A 223 3.34 -14.39 -54.43
CA ALA A 223 3.21 -14.22 -55.90
C ALA A 223 3.51 -12.78 -56.36
N ARG A 224 3.95 -12.67 -57.61
CA ARG A 224 4.77 -11.63 -58.24
C ARG A 224 4.00 -10.86 -59.33
N GLY A 225 4.16 -9.53 -59.40
CA GLY A 225 4.33 -8.78 -60.66
C GLY A 225 3.40 -7.58 -60.94
N PRO A 226 3.70 -6.75 -61.98
CA PRO A 226 4.33 -5.42 -61.79
C PRO A 226 3.69 -4.25 -62.58
N GLU A 227 4.29 -3.05 -62.41
CA GLU A 227 4.44 -1.90 -63.35
C GLU A 227 3.88 -0.52 -62.95
N ASP A 228 4.78 0.46 -63.14
CA ASP A 228 4.89 1.91 -62.87
C ASP A 228 4.28 2.75 -64.04
N PRO A 229 4.47 4.10 -64.20
CA PRO A 229 4.95 5.18 -63.31
C PRO A 229 4.19 6.54 -63.45
N GLU A 230 4.70 7.57 -62.72
CA GLU A 230 5.04 8.93 -63.23
C GLU A 230 4.19 10.14 -62.77
N SER A 231 4.78 10.98 -61.88
CA SER A 231 5.27 12.36 -62.17
C SER A 231 5.35 13.26 -60.91
N GLU A 232 6.55 13.78 -60.61
CA GLU A 232 6.77 15.00 -59.81
C GLU A 232 6.77 16.25 -60.74
N PRO A 233 6.71 17.50 -60.20
CA PRO A 233 7.96 18.20 -59.80
C PRO A 233 7.87 19.15 -58.55
N ILE A 234 8.89 19.11 -57.70
CA ILE A 234 9.84 20.18 -57.22
C ILE A 234 9.33 21.66 -57.25
N GLU A 235 9.44 22.53 -56.21
CA GLU A 235 10.69 23.19 -55.75
C GLU A 235 10.51 24.10 -54.49
N ASP A 236 11.33 23.80 -53.47
CA ASP A 236 12.17 24.60 -52.54
C ASP A 236 11.93 26.02 -51.94
N ALA A 237 12.54 26.15 -50.74
CA ALA A 237 13.17 27.32 -50.07
C ALA A 237 12.39 28.28 -49.12
N SER A 238 13.00 28.56 -47.94
CA SER A 238 12.58 29.47 -46.86
C SER A 238 13.55 30.69 -46.66
N PRO A 239 13.50 31.53 -45.58
CA PRO A 239 13.11 32.97 -45.52
C PRO A 239 14.30 33.93 -45.12
N PRO A 240 14.13 35.24 -44.71
CA PRO A 240 13.86 35.61 -43.29
C PRO A 240 13.34 37.05 -42.91
N SER A 241 13.04 37.24 -41.60
CA SER A 241 13.21 38.47 -40.72
C SER A 241 12.11 39.58 -40.73
N LEU A 242 11.76 40.39 -39.69
CA LEU A 242 12.11 40.64 -38.26
C LEU A 242 11.08 41.65 -37.68
N SER A 243 10.67 41.59 -36.40
CA SER A 243 10.60 42.80 -35.54
C SER A 243 10.48 42.46 -34.05
N ASN A 244 11.41 43.03 -33.26
CA ASN A 244 11.51 42.96 -31.81
C ASN A 244 10.95 44.26 -31.19
N VAL A 245 10.23 44.17 -30.08
CA VAL A 245 9.94 45.30 -29.16
C VAL A 245 10.26 44.86 -27.72
N PRO A 246 10.94 45.68 -26.91
CA PRO A 246 11.44 45.28 -25.60
C PRO A 246 10.38 45.46 -24.50
N ILE A 247 9.86 44.37 -23.95
CA ILE A 247 9.12 44.36 -22.68
C ILE A 247 10.06 43.84 -21.60
N ALA A 248 11.09 44.61 -21.30
CA ALA A 248 11.87 44.44 -20.09
C ALA A 248 11.56 45.66 -19.25
N LEU A 249 10.82 45.49 -18.14
CA LEU A 249 10.86 46.30 -16.91
C LEU A 249 9.61 46.12 -16.01
N ILE A 250 8.58 45.33 -16.38
CA ILE A 250 7.40 45.09 -15.50
C ILE A 250 7.40 43.71 -14.84
N ILE A 251 8.13 42.74 -15.38
CA ILE A 251 8.13 41.33 -14.92
C ILE A 251 8.86 41.09 -13.57
N PRO A 252 9.93 41.82 -13.18
CA PRO A 252 10.66 41.51 -11.94
C PRO A 252 9.89 41.80 -10.63
N LEU A 253 8.98 42.77 -10.62
CA LEU A 253 8.30 43.24 -9.39
C LEU A 253 7.18 42.29 -8.93
N LEU A 254 6.53 41.58 -9.85
CA LEU A 254 5.51 40.58 -9.51
C LEU A 254 6.12 39.26 -9.03
N GLY A 255 7.30 38.91 -9.55
CA GLY A 255 8.01 37.70 -9.12
C GLY A 255 8.46 37.77 -7.66
N ILE A 256 9.00 38.92 -7.23
CA ILE A 256 9.52 39.10 -5.87
C ILE A 256 8.41 39.01 -4.82
N THR A 257 7.23 39.58 -5.09
CA THR A 257 6.10 39.54 -4.15
C THR A 257 5.52 38.13 -3.99
N ILE A 258 5.44 37.35 -5.08
CA ILE A 258 4.99 35.95 -5.04
C ILE A 258 6.00 35.07 -4.27
N ILE A 259 7.30 35.27 -4.49
CA ILE A 259 8.35 34.53 -3.78
C ILE A 259 8.29 34.82 -2.27
N ILE A 260 8.14 36.09 -1.87
CA ILE A 260 8.01 36.45 -0.44
C ILE A 260 6.75 35.85 0.18
N PHE A 261 5.62 35.83 -0.53
CA PHE A 261 4.37 35.24 -0.05
C PHE A 261 4.48 33.71 0.12
N ILE A 262 5.10 33.02 -0.83
CA ILE A 262 5.38 31.58 -0.74
C ILE A 262 6.35 31.31 0.42
N LEU A 263 7.45 32.06 0.53
CA LEU A 263 8.39 31.90 1.64
C LEU A 263 7.72 32.18 3.00
N HIS A 264 6.84 33.18 3.12
CA HIS A 264 6.09 33.43 4.35
C HIS A 264 5.09 32.30 4.68
N LYS A 265 4.46 31.70 3.67
CA LYS A 265 3.51 30.57 3.85
C LYS A 265 4.21 29.25 4.17
N PHE A 266 5.45 29.06 3.69
CA PHE A 266 6.16 27.78 3.76
C PHE A 266 7.40 27.78 4.65
N THR A 267 7.77 28.90 5.29
CA THR A 267 8.86 28.93 6.28
C THR A 267 8.28 28.66 7.68
N PRO A 268 8.49 27.46 8.27
CA PRO A 268 7.89 27.08 9.55
C PRO A 268 8.75 27.58 10.72
N LEU A 269 9.06 28.88 10.77
CA LEU A 269 9.84 29.46 11.88
C LEU A 269 9.10 29.40 13.22
N GLY A 270 7.77 29.25 13.20
CA GLY A 270 6.96 29.06 14.41
C GLY A 270 7.01 27.65 15.02
N PHE A 271 7.37 26.63 14.24
CA PHE A 271 7.36 25.23 14.71
C PHE A 271 8.70 24.85 15.36
N TRP A 272 9.82 25.33 14.81
CA TRP A 272 11.17 25.02 15.31
C TRP A 272 11.48 25.68 16.66
N PHE A 273 10.89 26.84 16.96
CA PHE A 273 11.08 27.51 18.25
C PHE A 273 10.43 26.74 19.42
N LYS A 274 9.31 26.03 19.18
CA LYS A 274 8.67 25.18 20.20
C LYS A 274 9.46 23.90 20.49
N GLN A 275 10.10 23.33 19.47
CA GLN A 275 10.95 22.15 19.62
C GLN A 275 12.22 22.45 20.43
N LEU A 276 12.77 23.67 20.32
CA LEU A 276 13.93 24.10 21.09
C LEU A 276 13.61 24.30 22.59
N LEU A 277 12.37 24.68 22.92
CA LEU A 277 11.94 24.91 24.31
C LEU A 277 11.53 23.62 25.05
N MET A 278 11.29 22.51 24.35
CA MET A 278 10.82 21.25 24.95
C MET A 278 11.90 20.16 25.09
N LYS A 279 13.16 20.46 24.79
CA LYS A 279 14.29 19.59 25.15
C LYS A 279 14.83 19.97 26.53
N ASN A 280 14.15 19.51 27.57
CA ASN A 280 14.71 19.13 28.88
C ASN A 280 13.59 18.80 29.86
N LYS A 281 13.23 17.51 29.94
CA LYS A 281 12.79 16.80 31.17
C LYS A 281 12.60 15.32 30.83
N ILE A 282 13.73 14.60 30.82
CA ILE A 282 13.77 13.16 31.03
C ILE A 282 13.71 12.97 32.55
N THR A 283 12.76 12.20 33.05
CA THR A 283 12.90 11.57 34.38
C THR A 283 12.27 10.19 34.32
N ARG A 284 13.15 9.19 34.35
CA ARG A 284 12.87 7.78 34.60
C ARG A 284 12.88 7.61 36.13
N SER A 285 11.81 7.04 36.70
CA SER A 285 11.86 6.50 38.07
C SER A 285 11.07 5.20 38.13
N TYR A 286 11.80 4.10 38.29
CA TYR A 286 11.27 2.85 38.84
C TYR A 286 11.06 3.05 40.33
N ILE A 287 9.87 2.75 40.85
CA ILE A 287 9.66 2.34 42.25
C ILE A 287 8.49 1.35 42.25
N TYR A 288 8.73 0.15 42.79
CA TYR A 288 7.73 -0.80 43.24
C TYR A 288 7.47 -0.55 44.73
N GLU A 289 6.27 -0.88 45.20
CA GLU A 289 5.70 -0.82 46.56
C GLU A 289 4.94 0.44 47.01
N GLY A 290 3.71 0.20 47.48
CA GLY A 290 2.94 1.09 48.35
C GLY A 290 1.51 1.34 47.88
N THR A 291 0.56 0.48 48.28
CA THR A 291 -0.89 0.75 48.24
C THR A 291 -1.24 2.07 48.96
N PRO A 292 -2.30 2.77 48.50
CA PRO A 292 -3.45 2.95 49.38
C PRO A 292 -4.81 2.79 48.68
N HIS A 293 -5.78 2.42 49.51
CA HIS A 293 -7.22 2.28 49.30
C HIS A 293 -7.91 3.38 48.49
N ASP A 294 -8.93 2.96 47.71
CA ASP A 294 -10.32 3.46 47.72
C ASP A 294 -11.07 2.71 46.60
N ILE A 295 -11.58 1.49 46.83
CA ILE A 295 -12.96 1.17 47.24
C ILE A 295 -14.02 2.14 46.69
N LEU A 296 -14.62 1.80 45.55
CA LEU A 296 -16.03 2.10 45.26
C LEU A 296 -16.69 0.85 44.65
N GLY A 297 -17.30 0.04 45.52
CA GLY A 297 -18.48 -0.80 45.28
C GLY A 297 -19.42 -0.52 46.47
N TYR A 298 -20.73 -0.66 46.45
CA TYR A 298 -21.73 -1.31 45.60
C TYR A 298 -23.05 -0.63 46.07
N SER A 299 -23.93 -0.09 45.20
CA SER A 299 -25.11 -0.75 44.62
C SER A 299 -26.43 -0.61 45.41
N ASP A 300 -27.46 -0.40 44.59
CA ASP A 300 -28.79 -1.02 44.56
C ASP A 300 -30.04 -0.34 45.13
N ASP A 301 -31.09 -0.59 44.34
CA ASP A 301 -32.53 -0.60 44.59
C ASP A 301 -33.33 0.73 44.55
N ASN A 302 -34.02 0.90 43.42
CA ASN A 302 -35.29 1.63 43.33
C ASN A 302 -36.44 0.61 43.27
N GLU A 303 -37.18 0.47 44.35
CA GLU A 303 -38.59 0.08 44.33
C GLU A 303 -39.47 1.18 44.94
N ILE A 304 -40.64 1.32 44.34
CA ILE A 304 -41.68 2.34 44.53
C ILE A 304 -42.38 2.15 45.89
N ILE A 305 -42.77 3.24 46.58
CA ILE A 305 -44.10 3.46 47.23
C ILE A 305 -44.17 4.82 47.99
N ASN A 306 -45.15 5.64 47.59
CA ASN A 306 -45.97 6.66 48.30
C ASN A 306 -45.42 7.66 49.35
N MET A 307 -45.43 8.95 48.95
CA MET A 307 -46.30 10.05 49.44
C MET A 307 -46.84 10.00 50.89
N GLN A 308 -46.27 10.81 51.80
CA GLN A 308 -46.97 11.88 52.56
C GLN A 308 -46.06 12.64 53.53
N ASP A 309 -46.15 13.97 53.46
CA ASP A 309 -46.22 14.96 54.54
C ASP A 309 -45.22 14.95 55.73
N GLY A 310 -44.64 16.13 55.99
CA GLY A 310 -44.52 16.61 57.37
C GLY A 310 -43.13 16.72 58.02
N ARG A 311 -42.57 17.94 57.90
CA ARG A 311 -41.88 18.71 58.95
C ARG A 311 -40.48 18.30 59.44
N HIS A 312 -39.57 19.26 59.24
CA HIS A 312 -38.27 19.42 59.90
C HIS A 312 -38.35 19.41 61.43
N HIS A 313 -37.45 18.68 62.10
CA HIS A 313 -36.93 19.06 63.43
C HIS A 313 -35.48 18.57 63.61
N ILE A 314 -34.65 19.51 64.04
CA ILE A 314 -33.24 19.37 64.43
C ILE A 314 -33.16 18.64 65.78
N GLY A 315 -32.18 17.75 65.93
CA GLY A 315 -31.80 17.15 67.22
C GLY A 315 -30.30 16.91 67.29
N TYR A 316 -29.60 17.71 68.11
CA TYR A 316 -28.20 17.55 68.50
C TYR A 316 -28.09 16.44 69.55
N ASN A 317 -27.03 15.61 69.51
CA ASN A 317 -26.51 14.96 70.71
C ASN A 317 -24.99 14.69 70.59
N SER A 318 -24.26 15.19 71.59
CA SER A 318 -22.82 15.08 71.82
C SER A 318 -22.46 13.77 72.53
N ILE A 319 -21.30 13.21 72.18
CA ILE A 319 -20.70 12.05 72.86
C ILE A 319 -19.73 12.55 73.96
N LEU A 320 -19.90 12.04 75.17
CA LEU A 320 -18.85 12.00 76.20
C LEU A 320 -18.71 10.56 76.67
N ASN A 321 -17.48 10.05 76.55
CA ASN A 321 -17.00 8.78 77.12
C ASN A 321 -16.92 8.87 78.66
N ASP A 322 -17.08 7.73 79.35
CA ASP A 322 -15.97 7.10 80.09
C ASP A 322 -16.36 5.81 80.83
N SER A 323 -15.44 4.82 80.75
CA SER A 323 -15.06 3.81 81.76
C SER A 323 -16.10 2.74 82.19
N TYR A 324 -15.81 1.44 82.34
CA TYR A 324 -14.58 0.67 82.60
C TYR A 324 -14.62 -0.68 81.87
#